data_AF-A0A830EHX3-F1
#
_entry.id   AF-A0A830EHX3-F1
#
_cell.length_a   1.000
_cell.length_b   1.000
_cell.length_c   1.000
_cell.angle_alpha   90.00
_cell.angle_beta   90.00
_cell.angle_gamma   90.00
#
_symmetry.space_group_name_H-M   'P 1'
#
loop_
_entity.id
_entity.type
_entity.pdbx_description
1 polymer ?
#
loop_
_entity_poly.entity_id
_entity_poly.type
_entity_poly.pdbx_seq_one_letter_code
_entity_poly.pdbx_strand_id
1 'polypeptide(L)'
;MSEHTPNIDPGDAGSAALLAGFLIVVGVLYAQDPAAAIDAATSGVGATVYFVVLPALGLASGVYAYADGPYSGVSLFCLGSYLGVFGVGLAFGTLATASTSVPLLIGGVVLVALAVVAIVASLLRVFGAVEVGLPGLSPK
;
A
#
# COMPACT_ATOMS: atom_id res chain seq x y z
N MET A 1 -19.83 20.52 25.18
CA MET A 1 -18.53 19.91 24.81
C MET A 1 -18.84 19.05 23.60
N SER A 2 -18.70 19.60 22.39
CA SER A 2 -18.99 18.85 21.16
C SER A 2 -17.76 18.02 20.83
N GLU A 3 -17.89 16.69 20.91
CA GLU A 3 -16.90 15.76 20.38
C GLU A 3 -16.73 16.03 18.88
N HIS A 4 -15.58 16.60 18.52
CA HIS A 4 -15.14 16.73 17.15
C HIS A 4 -14.47 15.40 16.80
N THR A 5 -15.25 14.36 16.51
CA THR A 5 -14.72 13.15 15.89
C THR A 5 -14.28 13.53 14.48
N PRO A 6 -12.98 13.47 14.15
CA PRO A 6 -12.53 13.74 12.80
C PRO A 6 -13.20 12.71 11.91
N ASN A 7 -14.10 13.16 11.03
CA ASN A 7 -14.70 12.35 10.00
C ASN A 7 -13.59 12.07 8.98
N ILE A 8 -12.78 11.04 9.24
CA ILE A 8 -11.72 10.61 8.33
C ILE A 8 -12.41 9.94 7.15
N ASP A 9 -12.35 10.56 5.98
CA ASP A 9 -12.84 9.94 4.77
C ASP A 9 -12.04 8.64 4.54
N PRO A 10 -12.70 7.47 4.50
CA PRO A 10 -12.01 6.19 4.29
C PRO A 10 -11.22 6.15 2.98
N GLY A 11 -11.58 6.97 1.98
CA GLY A 11 -10.81 7.14 0.75
C GLY A 11 -9.44 7.79 0.97
N ASP A 12 -9.40 8.85 1.77
CA ASP A 12 -8.16 9.57 2.10
C ASP A 12 -7.22 8.69 2.93
N ALA A 13 -7.78 7.93 3.88
CA ALA A 13 -7.04 6.98 4.71
C ALA A 13 -6.36 5.89 3.87
N GLY A 14 -7.04 5.33 2.87
CA GLY A 14 -6.48 4.33 1.96
C GLY A 14 -5.33 4.86 1.12
N SER A 15 -5.50 6.07 0.59
CA SER A 15 -4.49 6.76 -0.25
C SER A 15 -3.22 7.05 0.55
N ALA A 16 -3.39 7.62 1.74
CA ALA A 16 -2.30 7.92 2.65
C ALA A 16 -1.60 6.63 3.13
N ALA A 17 -2.37 5.57 3.42
CA ALA A 17 -1.80 4.29 3.84
C ALA A 17 -0.93 3.67 2.74
N LEU A 18 -1.39 3.72 1.49
CA LEU A 18 -0.61 3.22 0.35
C LEU A 18 0.68 4.03 0.18
N LEU A 19 0.59 5.36 0.18
CA LEU A 19 1.75 6.24 0.04
C LEU A 19 2.79 5.99 1.15
N ALA A 20 2.34 5.99 2.41
CA ALA A 20 3.19 5.72 3.57
C ALA A 20 3.83 4.32 3.48
N GLY A 21 3.05 3.33 3.06
CA GLY A 21 3.53 1.95 2.86
C GLY A 21 4.68 1.88 1.87
N PHE A 22 4.53 2.48 0.69
CA PHE A 22 5.58 2.44 -0.33
C PHE A 22 6.80 3.28 0.05
N LEU A 23 6.65 4.36 0.81
CA LEU A 23 7.78 5.07 1.41
C LEU A 23 8.55 4.18 2.39
N ILE A 24 7.85 3.39 3.21
CA ILE A 24 8.48 2.41 4.10
C ILE A 24 9.20 1.33 3.28
N VAL A 25 8.60 0.82 2.20
CA VAL A 25 9.25 -0.17 1.31
C VAL A 25 10.57 0.40 0.77
N VAL A 26 10.56 1.63 0.24
CA VAL A 26 11.80 2.28 -0.25
C VAL A 26 12.81 2.45 0.88
N GLY A 27 12.37 2.90 2.05
CA GLY A 27 13.23 3.03 3.23
C GLY A 27 13.87 1.70 3.63
N VAL A 28 13.08 0.63 3.72
CA VAL A 28 13.57 -0.70 4.09
C VAL A 28 14.55 -1.25 3.06
N LEU A 29 14.28 -1.07 1.76
CA LEU A 29 15.14 -1.57 0.70
C LEU A 29 16.49 -0.84 0.65
N TYR A 30 16.49 0.48 0.77
CA TYR A 30 17.66 1.30 0.45
C TYR A 30 18.38 1.87 1.68
N ALA A 31 17.79 1.85 2.89
CA ALA A 31 18.40 2.51 4.05
C ALA A 31 19.56 1.76 4.68
N GLN A 32 19.62 0.42 4.57
CA GLN A 32 20.69 -0.36 5.18
C GLN A 32 21.92 -0.48 4.28
N ASP A 33 21.71 -0.81 3.00
CA ASP A 33 22.78 -0.90 2.01
C ASP A 33 22.24 -0.52 0.62
N PRO A 34 22.35 0.75 0.22
CA PRO A 34 21.84 1.20 -1.06
C PRO A 34 22.60 0.59 -2.25
N ALA A 35 23.88 0.22 -2.07
CA ALA A 35 24.66 -0.39 -3.13
C ALA A 35 24.17 -1.82 -3.40
N ALA A 36 23.96 -2.61 -2.35
CA ALA A 36 23.39 -3.95 -2.48
C ALA A 36 21.96 -3.94 -3.03
N ALA A 37 21.15 -2.94 -2.66
CA ALA A 37 19.79 -2.78 -3.19
C ALA A 37 19.78 -2.47 -4.70
N ILE A 38 20.70 -1.61 -5.16
CA ILE A 38 20.86 -1.31 -6.59
C ILE A 38 21.35 -2.54 -7.34
N ASP A 39 22.31 -3.27 -6.80
CA ASP A 39 22.86 -4.49 -7.43
C ASP A 39 21.77 -5.59 -7.54
N ALA A 40 20.94 -5.73 -6.49
CA ALA A 40 19.77 -6.59 -6.54
C ALA A 40 18.75 -6.13 -7.60
N ALA A 41 18.49 -4.82 -7.71
CA ALA A 41 17.56 -4.27 -8.69
C ALA A 41 18.05 -4.43 -10.15
N THR A 42 19.36 -4.43 -10.39
CA THR A 42 19.96 -4.58 -11.74
C THR A 42 20.25 -6.04 -12.11
N SER A 43 20.11 -6.98 -11.17
CA SER A 43 20.36 -8.42 -11.38
C SER A 43 19.47 -9.08 -12.46
N GLY A 44 18.38 -8.42 -12.87
CA GLY A 44 17.54 -8.85 -13.98
C GLY A 44 16.21 -8.12 -14.03
N VAL A 45 15.48 -8.29 -15.15
CA VAL A 45 14.22 -7.58 -15.42
C VAL A 45 13.17 -7.79 -14.31
N GLY A 46 13.03 -9.02 -13.82
CA GLY A 46 12.09 -9.33 -12.74
C GLY A 46 12.43 -8.61 -11.43
N ALA A 47 13.72 -8.55 -11.09
CA ALA A 47 14.19 -7.85 -9.90
C ALA A 47 14.01 -6.33 -10.05
N THR A 48 14.31 -5.76 -11.21
CA THR A 48 14.05 -4.34 -11.49
C THR A 48 12.58 -3.99 -11.32
N VAL A 49 11.68 -4.85 -11.80
CA VAL A 49 10.23 -4.64 -11.63
C VAL A 49 9.85 -4.65 -10.16
N TYR A 50 10.35 -5.62 -9.39
CA TYR A 50 10.04 -5.76 -7.96
C TYR A 50 10.62 -4.66 -7.07
N PHE A 51 11.86 -4.24 -7.30
CA PHE A 51 12.59 -3.32 -6.42
C PHE A 51 12.49 -1.85 -6.82
N VAL A 52 12.05 -1.55 -8.05
CA VAL A 52 12.01 -0.18 -8.58
C VAL A 52 10.63 0.15 -9.13
N VAL A 53 10.15 -0.62 -10.12
CA VAL A 53 8.93 -0.25 -10.86
C VAL A 53 7.69 -0.34 -9.96
N LEU A 54 7.52 -1.45 -9.23
CA LEU A 54 6.40 -1.66 -8.32
C LEU A 54 6.36 -0.62 -7.20
N PRO A 55 7.47 -0.30 -6.52
CA PRO A 55 7.49 0.80 -5.55
C PRO A 55 7.12 2.17 -6.15
N ALA A 56 7.64 2.49 -7.33
CA ALA A 56 7.33 3.75 -8.02
C ALA A 56 5.85 3.83 -8.42
N LEU A 57 5.28 2.74 -8.95
CA LEU A 57 3.84 2.63 -9.24
C LEU A 57 3.01 2.73 -7.96
N GLY A 58 3.49 2.18 -6.86
CA GLY A 58 2.91 2.31 -5.54
C GLY A 58 2.74 3.76 -5.11
N LEU A 59 3.82 4.54 -5.14
CA LEU A 59 3.78 5.96 -4.85
C LEU A 59 2.88 6.74 -5.82
N ALA A 60 3.02 6.50 -7.13
CA ALA A 60 2.22 7.18 -8.15
C ALA A 60 0.73 6.91 -7.98
N SER A 61 0.36 5.67 -7.66
CA SER A 61 -1.03 5.28 -7.45
C SER A 61 -1.60 5.85 -6.15
N GLY A 62 -0.80 5.96 -5.08
CA GLY A 62 -1.20 6.64 -3.85
C GLY A 62 -1.52 8.12 -4.10
N VAL A 63 -0.67 8.81 -4.86
CA VAL A 63 -0.91 10.20 -5.27
C VAL A 63 -2.14 10.32 -6.19
N TYR A 64 -2.30 9.41 -7.14
CA TYR A 64 -3.46 9.38 -8.04
C TYR A 64 -4.77 9.12 -7.29
N ALA A 65 -4.75 8.23 -6.30
CA ALA A 65 -5.89 7.92 -5.44
C ALA A 65 -6.26 9.08 -4.51
N TYR A 66 -5.27 9.84 -4.06
CA TYR A 66 -5.45 11.08 -3.29
C TYR A 66 -6.05 12.21 -4.14
N ALA A 67 -5.76 12.24 -5.44
CA ALA A 67 -6.38 13.16 -6.38
C ALA A 67 -7.77 12.69 -6.86
N ASP A 68 -8.39 11.72 -6.18
CA ASP A 68 -9.68 11.09 -6.53
C ASP A 68 -9.77 10.64 -7.99
N GLY A 69 -8.67 10.13 -8.54
CA GLY A 69 -8.63 9.65 -9.90
C GLY A 69 -9.64 8.51 -10.18
N PRO A 70 -10.27 8.47 -11.37
CA PRO A 70 -11.17 7.39 -11.75
C PRO A 70 -10.47 6.03 -11.69
N TYR A 71 -11.19 5.00 -11.22
CA TYR A 71 -10.69 3.63 -11.03
C TYR A 71 -9.56 3.48 -9.98
N SER A 72 -9.30 4.50 -9.16
CA SER A 72 -8.28 4.45 -8.10
C SER A 72 -8.43 3.29 -7.12
N GLY A 73 -9.66 2.79 -6.91
CA GLY A 73 -9.91 1.57 -6.12
C GLY A 73 -9.12 0.36 -6.64
N VAL A 74 -9.10 0.12 -7.96
CA VAL A 74 -8.39 -1.04 -8.53
C VAL A 74 -6.90 -0.97 -8.23
N SER A 75 -6.28 0.20 -8.41
CA SER A 75 -4.86 0.38 -8.09
C SER A 75 -4.57 0.25 -6.60
N LEU A 76 -5.44 0.78 -5.73
CA LEU A 76 -5.31 0.65 -4.28
C LEU A 76 -5.37 -0.82 -3.85
N PHE A 77 -6.27 -1.62 -4.45
CA PHE A 77 -6.36 -3.05 -4.16
C PHE A 77 -5.12 -3.82 -4.60
N CYS A 78 -4.70 -3.64 -5.87
CA CYS A 78 -3.57 -4.38 -6.42
C CYS A 78 -2.27 -4.04 -5.68
N LEU A 79 -2.00 -2.75 -5.45
CA LEU A 79 -0.76 -2.33 -4.82
C LEU A 79 -0.80 -2.44 -3.30
N GLY A 80 -1.98 -2.34 -2.68
CA GLY A 80 -2.19 -2.73 -1.29
C GLY A 80 -1.92 -4.21 -1.06
N SER A 81 -2.36 -5.09 -1.96
CA SER A 81 -2.07 -6.52 -1.90
C SER A 81 -0.57 -6.82 -2.03
N TYR A 82 0.11 -6.15 -2.97
CA TYR A 82 1.57 -6.22 -3.07
C TYR A 82 2.25 -5.78 -1.78
N LEU A 83 1.82 -4.65 -1.20
CA LEU A 83 2.35 -4.13 0.06
C LEU A 83 2.19 -5.15 1.20
N GLY A 84 1.05 -5.84 1.26
CA GLY A 84 0.78 -6.90 2.23
C GLY A 84 1.71 -8.09 2.05
N VAL A 85 1.89 -8.57 0.82
CA VAL A 85 2.83 -9.68 0.51
C VAL A 85 4.26 -9.29 0.88
N PHE A 86 4.68 -8.07 0.55
CA PHE A 86 6.00 -7.56 0.92
C PHE A 86 6.16 -7.48 2.45
N GLY A 87 5.17 -6.96 3.16
CA GLY A 87 5.18 -6.87 4.63
C GLY A 87 5.24 -8.23 5.32
N VAL A 88 4.46 -9.21 4.84
CA VAL A 88 4.52 -10.60 5.31
C VAL A 88 5.90 -11.20 5.04
N GLY A 89 6.41 -11.03 3.81
CA GLY A 89 7.75 -11.51 3.43
C GLY A 89 8.84 -10.90 4.30
N LEU A 90 8.75 -9.61 4.62
CA LEU A 90 9.69 -8.92 5.49
C LEU A 90 9.61 -9.46 6.92
N ALA A 91 8.40 -9.55 7.49
CA ALA A 91 8.20 -10.03 8.86
C ALA A 91 8.70 -11.47 9.02
N PHE A 92 8.28 -12.39 8.16
CA PHE A 92 8.73 -13.78 8.23
C PHE A 92 10.21 -13.93 7.85
N GLY A 93 10.70 -13.17 6.87
CA GLY A 93 12.11 -13.14 6.51
C GLY A 93 13.00 -12.75 7.69
N THR A 94 12.61 -11.72 8.43
CA THR A 94 13.35 -11.28 9.64
C THR A 94 13.25 -12.24 10.82
N LEU A 95 12.17 -13.03 10.92
CA LEU A 95 12.07 -14.10 11.91
C LEU A 95 12.90 -15.32 11.53
N ALA A 96 13.12 -15.55 10.24
CA ALA A 96 13.93 -16.66 9.74
C ALA A 96 15.44 -16.40 9.84
N THR A 97 15.88 -15.16 10.07
CA THR A 97 17.31 -14.83 10.25
C THR A 97 17.80 -15.14 11.66
N ALA A 98 19.05 -15.57 11.79
CA ALA A 98 19.69 -15.89 13.08
C ALA A 98 19.77 -14.70 14.06
N SER A 99 19.70 -13.47 13.53
CA SER A 99 19.55 -12.25 14.30
C SER A 99 18.28 -11.52 13.84
N THR A 100 17.28 -11.47 14.71
CA THR A 100 16.01 -10.80 14.42
C THR A 100 16.17 -9.29 14.58
N SER A 101 16.01 -8.56 13.48
CA SER A 101 15.95 -7.10 13.52
C SER A 101 14.54 -6.64 13.89
N VAL A 102 14.36 -6.26 15.15
CA VAL A 102 13.07 -5.75 15.67
C VAL A 102 12.50 -4.59 14.83
N PRO A 103 13.30 -3.61 14.36
CA PRO A 103 12.79 -2.55 13.48
C PRO A 103 12.20 -3.07 12.16
N LEU A 104 12.84 -4.07 11.54
CA LEU A 104 12.35 -4.65 10.29
C LEU A 104 11.09 -5.50 10.52
N LEU A 105 11.01 -6.21 11.64
CA LEU A 105 9.80 -6.95 12.02
C LEU A 105 8.60 -6.00 12.22
N ILE A 106 8.80 -4.91 12.97
CA ILE A 106 7.77 -3.87 13.15
C ILE A 106 7.39 -3.26 11.80
N GLY A 107 8.38 -2.95 10.96
CA GLY A 107 8.14 -2.46 9.60
C GLY A 107 7.25 -3.40 8.80
N GLY A 108 7.49 -4.71 8.87
CA GLY A 108 6.70 -5.72 8.16
C GLY A 108 5.26 -5.77 8.64
N VAL A 109 5.05 -5.73 9.96
CA VAL A 109 3.71 -5.69 10.57
C VAL A 109 2.97 -4.40 10.20
N VAL A 110 3.65 -3.25 10.23
CA VAL A 110 3.07 -1.97 9.82
C VAL A 110 2.66 -1.99 8.35
N LEU A 111 3.49 -2.54 7.47
CA LEU A 111 3.16 -2.69 6.04
C LEU A 111 1.91 -3.54 5.83
N VAL A 112 1.74 -4.62 6.59
CA VAL A 112 0.52 -5.44 6.55
C VAL A 112 -0.70 -4.64 7.02
N ALA A 113 -0.59 -3.88 8.10
CA ALA A 113 -1.69 -3.03 8.57
C ALA A 113 -2.09 -1.98 7.53
N LEU A 114 -1.11 -1.31 6.90
CA LEU A 114 -1.35 -0.33 5.85
C LEU A 114 -1.98 -0.96 4.60
N ALA A 115 -1.57 -2.18 4.25
CA ALA A 115 -2.17 -2.96 3.18
C ALA A 115 -3.66 -3.23 3.43
N VAL A 116 -4.02 -3.64 4.65
CA VAL A 116 -5.42 -3.85 5.05
C VAL A 116 -6.22 -2.57 4.89
N VAL A 117 -5.70 -1.43 5.36
CA VAL A 117 -6.37 -0.13 5.22
C VAL A 117 -6.60 0.22 3.74
N ALA A 118 -5.58 0.05 2.89
CA ALA A 118 -5.68 0.33 1.46
C ALA A 118 -6.69 -0.58 0.75
N ILE A 119 -6.73 -1.86 1.11
CA ILE A 119 -7.69 -2.84 0.56
C ILE A 119 -9.11 -2.51 1.01
N VAL A 120 -9.32 -2.20 2.29
CA VAL A 120 -10.64 -1.82 2.81
C VAL A 120 -11.13 -0.54 2.14
N ALA A 121 -10.29 0.48 2.03
CA ALA A 121 -10.63 1.73 1.32
C ALA A 121 -10.97 1.47 -0.15
N SER A 122 -10.21 0.61 -0.83
CA SER A 122 -10.54 0.19 -2.20
C SER A 122 -11.92 -0.44 -2.28
N LEU A 123 -12.22 -1.40 -1.40
CA LEU A 123 -13.52 -2.08 -1.40
C LEU A 123 -14.65 -1.08 -1.18
N LEU A 124 -14.51 -0.16 -0.22
CA LEU A 124 -15.48 0.90 0.03
C LEU A 124 -15.70 1.80 -1.20
N ARG A 125 -14.62 2.18 -1.91
CA ARG A 125 -14.72 2.96 -3.16
C ARG A 125 -15.43 2.19 -4.28
N VAL A 126 -15.15 0.89 -4.41
CA VAL A 126 -15.79 0.04 -5.44
C VAL A 126 -17.27 -0.17 -5.12
N PHE A 127 -17.62 -0.49 -3.86
CA PHE A 127 -19.01 -0.69 -3.47
C PHE A 127 -19.83 0.61 -3.49
N GLY A 128 -19.27 1.73 -3.01
CA GLY A 128 -19.92 3.04 -3.10
C GLY A 128 -20.16 3.48 -4.55
N ALA A 129 -19.23 3.19 -5.47
CA ALA A 129 -19.42 3.47 -6.89
C ALA A 129 -20.52 2.60 -7.54
N VAL A 130 -20.70 1.35 -7.07
CA VAL A 130 -21.77 0.46 -7.54
C VAL A 130 -23.15 0.93 -7.09
N GLU A 131 -23.25 1.53 -5.90
CA GLU A 131 -24.52 2.07 -5.37
C GLU A 131 -24.99 3.32 -6.13
N VAL A 132 -24.05 4.17 -6.57
CA VAL A 132 -24.34 5.35 -7.41
C VAL A 132 -24.54 4.97 -8.90
N GLY A 133 -24.03 3.80 -9.30
CA GLY A 133 -24.01 3.31 -10.69
C GLY A 133 -25.16 2.40 -11.10
N LEU A 134 -26.23 2.26 -10.32
CA LEU A 134 -27.44 1.51 -10.69
C LEU A 134 -28.53 2.44 -11.28
N PRO A 135 -28.56 2.71 -12.61
CA PRO A 135 -29.70 3.32 -13.25
C PRO A 135 -30.85 2.29 -13.29
N GLY A 136 -31.68 2.26 -12.25
CA GLY A 136 -32.81 1.32 -12.21
C GLY A 136 -33.67 1.29 -10.95
N LEU A 137 -33.23 1.87 -9.83
CA LEU A 137 -34.04 1.92 -8.61
C LEU A 137 -34.59 3.34 -8.39
N SER A 138 -35.45 3.78 -9.31
CA SER A 138 -36.42 4.83 -8.98
C SER A 138 -37.51 4.18 -8.12
N PRO A 139 -37.69 4.55 -6.85
CA PRO A 139 -38.87 4.13 -6.12
C PRO A 139 -40.08 4.76 -6.81
N LYS A 140 -41.05 3.92 -7.17
CA LYS A 140 -42.41 4.38 -7.43
C LYS A 140 -43.09 4.71 -6.10
#